data_AF-A0A950BDP1-F1
#
_entry.id   AF-A0A950BDP1-F1
#
_cell.length_a   1.000
_cell.length_b   1.000
_cell.length_c   1.000
_cell.angle_alpha   90.00
_cell.angle_beta   90.00
_cell.angle_gamma   90.00
#
_symmetry.space_group_name_H-M   'P 1'
#
loop_
_entity.id
_entity.type
_entity.pdbx_description
1 polymer ?
#
loop_
_entity_poly.entity_id
_entity_poly.type
_entity_poly.pdbx_seq_one_letter_code
_entity_poly.pdbx_strand_id
1 'polypeptide(L)'
;VNISENLRRMETFVSLGKPSAIALSGKGLELKPVTHPNDLVASEEAVFDFLIDGKPAAGLEVELVADGIRYRDGTDAMKLKTDAKGQLKIKFPRPGLFWLNADARDAKTTVAQAKERHLSYTATLEVLP
;
A
#
# COMPACT_ATOMS: atom_id res chain seq x y z
N VAL A 1 -11.04 14.83 -26.61
CA VAL A 1 -10.86 14.92 -25.13
C VAL A 1 -10.72 13.50 -24.60
N ASN A 2 -9.70 13.22 -23.79
CA ASN A 2 -9.54 11.93 -23.10
C ASN A 2 -9.86 12.15 -21.62
N ILE A 3 -10.76 11.35 -21.06
CA ILE A 3 -11.23 11.48 -19.67
C ILE A 3 -10.83 10.21 -18.93
N SER A 4 -10.17 10.37 -17.78
CA SER A 4 -9.81 9.29 -16.87
C SER A 4 -10.33 9.58 -15.46
N GLU A 5 -10.76 8.54 -14.78
CA GLU A 5 -11.16 8.61 -13.38
C GLU A 5 -9.95 8.31 -12.49
N ASN A 6 -9.81 8.98 -11.35
CA ASN A 6 -8.65 8.83 -10.47
C ASN A 6 -9.13 8.67 -9.03
N LEU A 7 -8.76 7.56 -8.40
CA LEU A 7 -8.95 7.33 -6.96
C LEU A 7 -7.57 7.17 -6.32
N ARG A 8 -7.26 8.05 -5.36
CA ARG A 8 -5.96 8.07 -4.69
C ARG A 8 -6.16 7.98 -3.19
N ARG A 9 -5.42 7.09 -2.55
CA ARG A 9 -5.40 6.92 -1.10
C ARG A 9 -3.98 7.18 -0.61
N MET A 10 -3.86 8.12 0.32
CA MET A 10 -2.60 8.48 0.96
C MET A 10 -2.82 8.41 2.45
N GLU A 11 -2.11 7.50 3.12
CA GLU A 11 -2.35 7.20 4.52
C GLU A 11 -1.09 7.37 5.37
N THR A 12 -1.29 7.87 6.57
CA THR A 12 -0.28 7.96 7.62
C THR A 12 -0.97 7.53 8.91
N PHE A 13 -0.35 6.61 9.61
CA PHE A 13 -0.94 5.96 10.77
C PHE A 13 -0.33 6.54 12.04
N VAL A 14 -1.17 6.84 13.02
CA VAL A 14 -0.76 7.35 14.33
C VAL A 14 -1.59 6.66 15.40
N SER A 15 -0.96 6.27 16.50
CA SER A 15 -1.64 5.65 17.64
C SER A 15 -1.09 6.21 18.94
N LEU A 16 -1.96 6.31 19.94
CA LEU A 16 -1.58 6.54 21.33
C LEU A 16 -1.94 5.28 22.12
N GLY A 17 -0.92 4.51 22.50
CA GLY A 17 -1.12 3.18 23.10
C GLY A 17 -1.41 2.11 22.05
N LYS A 18 -2.29 1.15 22.40
CA LYS A 18 -2.59 0.01 21.52
C LYS A 18 -3.32 0.48 20.25
N PRO A 19 -2.92 0.02 19.05
CA PRO A 19 -3.62 0.41 17.84
C PRO A 19 -5.05 -0.14 17.75
N SER A 20 -5.90 0.58 17.02
CA SER A 20 -7.28 0.22 16.75
C SER A 20 -7.44 -0.41 15.37
N ALA A 21 -8.55 -1.11 15.15
CA ALA A 21 -8.85 -1.66 13.84
C ALA A 21 -9.06 -0.54 12.79
N ILE A 22 -8.51 -0.74 11.60
CA ILE A 22 -8.67 0.17 10.47
C ILE A 22 -9.90 -0.25 9.66
N ALA A 23 -10.87 0.66 9.53
CA ALA A 23 -12.08 0.45 8.75
C ALA A 23 -11.83 0.70 7.26
N LEU A 24 -12.33 -0.21 6.41
CA LEU A 24 -12.23 -0.11 4.96
C LEU A 24 -13.49 0.56 4.39
N SER A 25 -13.31 1.34 3.33
CA SER A 25 -14.42 1.96 2.59
C SER A 25 -15.05 1.02 1.55
N GLY A 26 -14.34 -0.04 1.14
CA GLY A 26 -14.77 -0.97 0.10
C GLY A 26 -14.67 -0.39 -1.32
N LYS A 27 -13.93 0.71 -1.51
CA LYS A 27 -13.83 1.43 -2.79
C LYS A 27 -12.38 1.72 -3.19
N GLY A 28 -12.07 1.49 -4.46
CA GLY A 28 -10.74 1.70 -5.01
C GLY A 28 -9.72 0.73 -4.43
N LEU A 29 -8.45 1.10 -4.49
CA LEU A 29 -7.35 0.32 -3.92
C LEU A 29 -7.22 0.64 -2.41
N GLU A 30 -7.24 -0.40 -1.59
CA GLU A 30 -7.14 -0.32 -0.13
C GLU A 30 -6.15 -1.35 0.41
N LEU A 31 -5.47 -1.01 1.50
CA LEU A 31 -4.66 -1.92 2.30
C LEU A 31 -5.46 -2.31 3.55
N LYS A 32 -5.70 -3.60 3.70
CA LYS A 32 -6.27 -4.19 4.90
C LYS A 32 -5.14 -4.81 5.73
N PRO A 33 -4.84 -4.26 6.91
CA PRO A 33 -3.74 -4.78 7.71
C PRO A 33 -4.12 -6.09 8.39
N VAL A 34 -3.29 -7.12 8.18
CA VAL A 34 -3.26 -8.30 9.06
C VAL A 34 -2.29 -8.03 10.21
N THR A 35 -1.12 -7.47 9.90
CA THR A 35 -0.23 -6.79 10.86
C THR A 35 -0.58 -5.30 10.87
N HIS A 36 -0.81 -4.72 12.06
CA HIS A 36 -1.17 -3.30 12.15
C HIS A 36 0.00 -2.39 11.71
N PRO A 37 -0.22 -1.32 10.93
CA PRO A 37 0.87 -0.46 10.41
C PRO A 37 1.70 0.27 11.48
N ASN A 38 1.17 0.42 12.69
CA ASN A 38 1.87 0.97 13.86
C ASN A 38 2.48 -0.10 14.79
N ASP A 39 2.40 -1.39 14.43
CA ASP A 39 2.98 -2.51 15.18
C ASP A 39 4.05 -3.25 14.35
N LEU A 40 4.74 -2.55 13.43
CA LEU A 40 5.73 -3.17 12.56
C LEU A 40 7.08 -3.29 13.28
N VAL A 41 7.67 -4.48 13.21
CA VAL A 41 8.96 -4.81 13.82
C VAL A 41 9.85 -5.48 12.75
N ALA A 42 11.10 -5.04 12.63
CA ALA A 42 12.01 -5.49 11.56
C ALA A 42 12.39 -6.98 11.68
N SER A 43 12.34 -7.53 12.89
CA SER A 43 12.59 -8.96 13.14
C SER A 43 11.41 -9.87 12.76
N GLU A 44 10.24 -9.32 12.44
CA GLU A 44 9.01 -10.05 12.15
C GLU A 44 8.54 -9.89 10.69
N GLU A 45 7.74 -10.84 10.19
CA GLU A 45 7.08 -10.73 8.89
C GLU A 45 5.78 -9.94 9.05
N ALA A 46 5.67 -8.80 8.38
CA ALA A 46 4.43 -8.04 8.30
C ALA A 46 3.55 -8.58 7.17
N VAL A 47 2.24 -8.62 7.40
CA VAL A 47 1.26 -9.12 6.45
C VAL A 47 0.19 -8.06 6.17
N PHE A 48 -0.03 -7.77 4.89
CA PHE A 48 -1.05 -6.85 4.41
C PHE A 48 -1.87 -7.50 3.31
N ASP A 49 -3.19 -7.36 3.34
CA ASP A 49 -4.04 -7.77 2.22
C ASP A 49 -4.41 -6.51 1.41
N PHE A 50 -4.06 -6.46 0.13
CA PHE A 50 -4.51 -5.42 -0.77
C PHE A 50 -5.81 -5.81 -1.44
N LEU A 51 -6.73 -4.85 -1.52
CA LEU A 51 -8.06 -5.03 -2.06
C LEU A 51 -8.37 -3.95 -3.09
N ILE A 52 -9.02 -4.33 -4.20
CA ILE A 52 -9.66 -3.40 -5.14
C ILE A 52 -11.17 -3.57 -5.01
N ASP A 53 -11.85 -2.52 -4.58
CA ASP A 53 -13.29 -2.49 -4.29
C ASP A 53 -13.72 -3.66 -3.37
N GLY A 54 -12.94 -3.90 -2.30
CA GLY A 54 -13.18 -4.95 -1.32
C GLY A 54 -12.84 -6.38 -1.78
N LYS A 55 -12.31 -6.57 -3.00
CA LYS A 55 -11.90 -7.89 -3.52
C LYS A 55 -10.38 -8.01 -3.56
N PRO A 56 -9.81 -9.22 -3.36
CA PRO A 56 -8.37 -9.47 -3.49
C PRO A 56 -7.72 -8.83 -4.72
N ALA A 57 -6.72 -7.98 -4.50
CA ALA A 57 -5.91 -7.36 -5.55
C ALA A 57 -4.73 -8.28 -5.89
N ALA A 58 -5.00 -9.38 -6.61
CA ALA A 58 -3.97 -10.37 -6.93
C ALA A 58 -2.96 -9.86 -7.96
N GLY A 59 -1.68 -10.18 -7.76
CA GLY A 59 -0.60 -9.79 -8.68
C GLY A 59 -0.35 -8.28 -8.75
N LEU A 60 -0.78 -7.52 -7.75
CA LEU A 60 -0.50 -6.10 -7.59
C LEU A 60 0.99 -5.91 -7.28
N GLU A 61 1.65 -5.05 -8.06
CA GLU A 61 3.02 -4.64 -7.78
C GLU A 61 3.03 -3.58 -6.69
N VAL A 62 3.88 -3.79 -5.69
CA VAL A 62 4.05 -2.88 -4.55
C VAL A 62 5.52 -2.51 -4.47
N GLU A 63 5.79 -1.21 -4.44
CA GLU A 63 7.12 -0.65 -4.24
C GLU A 63 7.27 -0.21 -2.79
N LEU A 64 8.37 -0.62 -2.17
CA LEU A 64 8.74 -0.21 -0.83
C LEU A 64 10.12 0.44 -0.87
N VAL A 65 10.19 1.71 -0.48
CA VAL A 65 11.40 2.52 -0.50
C VAL A 65 11.73 2.94 0.91
N ALA A 66 12.94 2.64 1.37
CA ALA A 66 13.40 3.07 2.67
C ALA A 66 13.71 4.58 2.66
N ASP A 67 13.55 5.25 3.80
CA ASP A 67 13.97 6.64 3.96
C ASP A 67 15.48 6.88 3.75
N GLY A 68 15.90 8.14 3.74
CA GLY A 68 17.31 8.51 3.69
C GLY A 68 17.97 8.43 2.29
N ILE A 69 17.17 8.35 1.22
CA ILE A 69 17.66 8.29 -0.17
C ILE A 69 18.41 9.56 -0.62
N ARG A 70 18.27 10.69 0.11
CA ARG A 70 18.86 11.98 -0.25
C ARG A 70 20.40 11.96 -0.36
N TYR A 71 21.06 10.99 0.26
CA TYR A 71 22.51 10.83 0.29
C TYR A 71 22.99 9.52 -0.35
N ARG A 72 22.13 8.83 -1.12
CA ARG A 72 22.44 7.57 -1.81
C ARG A 72 22.29 7.74 -3.32
N ASP A 73 23.07 6.98 -4.09
CA ASP A 73 23.04 7.01 -5.57
C ASP A 73 21.78 6.30 -6.16
N GLY A 74 20.87 5.80 -5.31
CA GLY A 74 19.64 5.12 -5.71
C GLY A 74 18.63 4.97 -4.56
N THR A 75 17.41 4.52 -4.89
CA THR A 75 16.31 4.34 -3.92
C THR A 75 16.34 2.97 -3.20
N ASP A 76 17.09 1.99 -3.72
CA ASP A 76 17.06 0.58 -3.29
C ASP A 76 15.62 0.05 -3.10
N ALA A 77 14.73 0.44 -4.02
CA ALA A 77 13.32 0.09 -3.95
C ALA A 77 13.13 -1.43 -3.98
N MET A 78 12.47 -1.97 -2.96
CA MET A 78 12.04 -3.36 -2.93
C MET A 78 10.74 -3.47 -3.74
N LYS A 79 10.80 -4.23 -4.84
CA LYS A 79 9.62 -4.56 -5.64
C LYS A 79 9.02 -5.87 -5.13
N LEU A 80 7.81 -5.79 -4.62
CA LEU A 80 7.05 -6.89 -4.08
C LEU A 80 5.79 -7.10 -4.93
N LYS A 81 5.16 -8.26 -4.79
CA LYS A 81 3.95 -8.60 -5.53
C LYS A 81 2.98 -9.35 -4.63
N THR A 82 1.71 -8.97 -4.69
CA THR A 82 0.67 -9.68 -3.94
C THR A 82 0.39 -11.05 -4.55
N ASP A 83 0.03 -12.01 -3.70
CA ASP A 83 -0.35 -13.36 -4.11
C ASP A 83 -1.78 -13.43 -4.70
N ALA A 84 -2.26 -14.63 -5.00
CA ALA A 84 -3.61 -14.86 -5.53
C ALA A 84 -4.75 -14.42 -4.60
N LYS A 85 -4.48 -14.27 -3.30
CA LYS A 85 -5.40 -13.76 -2.28
C LYS A 85 -5.26 -12.26 -2.06
N GLY A 86 -4.40 -11.58 -2.83
CA GLY A 86 -4.09 -10.17 -2.65
C GLY A 86 -3.18 -9.91 -1.45
N GLN A 87 -2.60 -10.95 -0.85
CA GLN A 87 -1.76 -10.83 0.32
C GLN A 87 -0.31 -10.47 -0.07
N LEU A 88 0.26 -9.53 0.67
CA LEU A 88 1.64 -9.11 0.63
C LEU A 88 2.29 -9.46 1.96
N LYS A 89 3.44 -10.14 1.88
CA LYS A 89 4.27 -10.46 3.03
C LYS A 89 5.59 -9.71 2.92
N ILE A 90 5.93 -8.98 3.96
CA ILE A 90 7.12 -8.11 3.96
C ILE A 90 7.98 -8.47 5.16
N LYS A 91 9.23 -8.83 4.88
CA LYS A 91 10.29 -8.80 5.89
C LYS A 91 11.11 -7.54 5.68
N PHE A 92 10.99 -6.59 6.61
CA PHE A 92 11.70 -5.32 6.49
C PHE A 92 13.20 -5.53 6.70
N PRO A 93 14.07 -4.93 5.86
CA PRO A 93 15.51 -5.18 5.92
C PRO A 93 16.18 -4.49 7.11
N ARG A 94 15.53 -3.47 7.69
CA ARG A 94 16.01 -2.69 8.82
C ARG A 94 14.86 -1.93 9.49
N PRO A 95 15.05 -1.45 10.73
CA PRO A 95 14.17 -0.45 11.33
C PRO A 95 14.27 0.91 10.62
N GLY A 96 13.23 1.72 10.78
CA GLY A 96 13.14 3.07 10.23
C GLY A 96 11.86 3.32 9.43
N LEU A 97 11.83 4.44 8.71
CA LEU A 97 10.68 4.83 7.90
C LEU A 97 10.78 4.24 6.50
N PHE A 98 9.64 3.77 6.00
CA PHE A 98 9.48 3.28 4.65
C PHE A 98 8.29 3.94 3.98
N TRP A 99 8.47 4.29 2.71
CA TRP A 99 7.41 4.69 1.81
C TRP A 99 6.93 3.47 1.03
N LEU A 100 5.64 3.15 1.15
CA LEU A 100 4.98 2.09 0.40
C LEU A 100 4.11 2.73 -0.69
N ASN A 101 4.21 2.23 -1.91
CA ASN A 101 3.39 2.65 -3.03
C ASN A 101 2.88 1.48 -3.85
N ALA A 102 1.64 1.56 -4.31
CA ALA A 102 1.04 0.61 -5.23
C ALA A 102 0.07 1.32 -6.17
N ASP A 103 0.10 0.95 -7.44
CA ASP A 103 -0.75 1.51 -8.49
C ASP A 103 -1.49 0.39 -9.23
N ALA A 104 -2.73 0.66 -9.63
CA ALA A 104 -3.52 -0.23 -10.45
C ALA A 104 -4.36 0.57 -11.46
N ARG A 105 -4.70 -0.06 -12.59
CA ARG A 105 -5.58 0.50 -13.60
C ARG A 105 -6.60 -0.53 -14.03
N ASP A 106 -7.84 -0.09 -14.23
CA ASP A 106 -8.89 -0.92 -14.80
C ASP A 106 -9.94 -0.07 -15.53
N ALA A 107 -10.92 -0.72 -16.16
CA ALA A 107 -12.01 -0.06 -16.89
C ALA A 107 -13.30 0.10 -16.05
N LYS A 108 -13.27 -0.08 -14.72
CA LYS A 108 -14.45 -0.03 -13.85
C LYS A 108 -14.76 1.41 -13.44
N THR A 109 -14.97 2.28 -14.42
CA THR A 109 -15.28 3.69 -14.19
C THR A 109 -16.71 3.87 -13.70
N THR A 110 -16.91 4.91 -12.89
CA THR A 110 -18.22 5.42 -12.47
C THR A 110 -18.62 6.66 -13.26
N VAL A 111 -17.64 7.34 -13.88
CA VAL A 111 -17.86 8.47 -14.79
C VAL A 111 -18.08 7.96 -16.22
N ALA A 112 -19.26 8.22 -16.79
CA ALA A 112 -19.67 7.68 -18.09
C ALA A 112 -18.71 8.00 -19.26
N GLN A 113 -18.05 9.15 -19.21
CA GLN A 113 -17.11 9.57 -20.24
C GLN A 113 -15.70 9.01 -20.04
N ALA A 114 -15.40 8.40 -18.88
CA ALA A 114 -14.10 7.83 -18.57
C ALA A 114 -14.02 6.36 -19.04
N LYS A 115 -12.93 6.03 -19.75
CA LYS A 115 -12.69 4.65 -20.24
C LYS A 115 -11.77 3.83 -19.33
N GLU A 116 -11.05 4.50 -18.44
CA GLU A 116 -10.10 3.92 -17.51
C GLU A 116 -10.18 4.67 -16.19
N ARG A 117 -9.97 3.95 -15.09
CA ARG A 117 -9.65 4.55 -13.79
C ARG A 117 -8.25 4.17 -13.33
N HIS A 118 -7.57 5.15 -12.74
CA HIS A 118 -6.32 4.99 -12.04
C HIS A 118 -6.59 4.86 -10.54
N LEU A 119 -6.03 3.82 -9.93
CA LEU A 119 -6.06 3.58 -8.49
C LEU A 119 -4.64 3.70 -7.96
N SER A 120 -4.45 4.41 -6.86
CA SER A 120 -3.14 4.51 -6.19
C SER A 120 -3.31 4.43 -4.69
N TYR A 121 -2.39 3.73 -4.05
CA TYR A 121 -2.29 3.62 -2.61
C TYR A 121 -0.87 3.96 -2.19
N THR A 122 -0.73 4.91 -1.28
CA THR A 122 0.54 5.33 -0.72
C THR A 122 0.45 5.36 0.80
N ALA A 123 1.46 4.83 1.48
CA ALA A 123 1.56 4.91 2.94
C ALA A 123 2.99 5.18 3.41
N THR A 124 3.10 5.87 4.54
CA THR A 124 4.34 5.93 5.33
C THR A 124 4.23 4.93 6.47
N LEU A 125 5.23 4.04 6.57
CA LEU A 125 5.30 2.99 7.57
C LEU A 125 6.53 3.21 8.46
N GLU A 126 6.33 3.16 9.77
CA GLU A 126 7.43 3.16 10.74
C GLU A 126 7.66 1.73 11.23
N VAL A 127 8.90 1.26 11.12
CA VAL A 127 9.30 -0.09 11.50
C VAL A 127 10.25 -0.01 12.69
N LEU A 128 9.87 -0.66 13.78
CA LEU A 128 10.62 -0.71 15.03
C LEU A 128 11.72 -1.80 14.99
N PRO A 129 12.74 -1.71 15.87
CA PRO A 129 13.79 -2.73 16.03
C PRO A 129 13.30 -4.14 16.37
#